data_AF-A0A7Y0KGI0-F1
#
_entry.id   AF-A0A7Y0KGI0-F1
#
_cell.length_a   1.000
_cell.length_b   1.000
_cell.length_c   1.000
_cell.angle_alpha   90.00
_cell.angle_beta   90.00
_cell.angle_gamma   90.00
#
_symmetry.space_group_name_H-M   'P 1'
#
loop_
_entity.id
_entity.type
_entity.pdbx_description
1 polymer ?
#
loop_
_entity_poly.entity_id
_entity_poly.type
_entity_poly.pdbx_seq_one_letter_code
_entity_poly.pdbx_strand_id
1 'polypeptide(L)'
;MLEAHRVSSFRPRWEVREDGAPLLVLEKKGWRSGVEYTLDGTAYEVRSTWTGSHYALSRGDTEIAHADRIGRKHWSVTTPEGEYHFRRRSVWKSDQEWVPDPDASTALGGIRRTGTWRGDAEAQLPGIPTPLAVFVLAVVLLMWEQAAAAATAGAASS
;
A
#
# COMPACT_ATOMS: atom_id res chain seq x y z
N MET A 1 12.59 3.37 -8.09
CA MET A 1 12.30 2.55 -6.89
C MET A 1 11.56 3.44 -5.89
N LEU A 2 10.48 2.97 -5.25
CA LEU A 2 9.79 3.78 -4.24
C LEU A 2 10.20 3.35 -2.83
N GLU A 3 10.46 4.32 -1.97
CA GLU A 3 10.80 4.13 -0.55
C GLU A 3 9.81 4.92 0.30
N ALA A 4 9.20 4.30 1.29
CA ALA A 4 8.38 4.97 2.29
C ALA A 4 9.09 4.93 3.64
N HIS A 5 9.34 6.11 4.20
CA HIS A 5 9.91 6.28 5.53
C HIS A 5 8.87 6.83 6.47
N ARG A 6 8.65 6.16 7.60
CA ARG A 6 7.73 6.66 8.62
C ARG A 6 8.36 7.84 9.35
N VAL A 7 7.73 9.00 9.24
CA VAL A 7 8.24 10.24 9.85
C VAL A 7 7.55 10.61 11.17
N SER A 8 6.48 9.91 11.56
CA SER A 8 5.77 10.18 12.82
C SER A 8 5.21 8.93 13.50
N SER A 9 5.36 8.91 14.83
CA SER A 9 4.80 7.89 15.73
C SER A 9 3.38 8.20 16.18
N PHE A 10 2.98 9.47 16.16
CA PHE A 10 1.70 9.93 16.75
C PHE A 10 0.55 9.92 15.73
N ARG A 11 0.86 10.24 14.46
CA ARG A 11 -0.04 10.03 13.32
C ARG A 11 0.73 9.26 12.25
N PRO A 12 0.15 8.20 11.66
CA PRO A 12 0.80 7.50 10.56
C PRO A 12 0.96 8.46 9.37
N ARG A 13 2.21 8.85 9.17
CA ARG A 13 2.67 9.75 8.11
C ARG A 13 3.96 9.16 7.55
N TRP A 14 4.00 9.06 6.23
CA TRP A 14 5.15 8.53 5.51
C TRP A 14 5.65 9.55 4.50
N GLU A 15 6.95 9.77 4.47
CA GLU A 15 7.60 10.42 3.35
C GLU A 15 7.89 9.36 2.31
N VAL A 16 7.38 9.55 1.10
CA VAL A 16 7.64 8.67 -0.04
C VAL A 16 8.70 9.32 -0.91
N ARG A 17 9.72 8.54 -1.24
CA ARG A 17 10.83 8.92 -2.11
C ARG A 17 10.83 8.03 -3.35
N GLU A 18 11.25 8.60 -4.46
CA GLU A 18 11.55 7.86 -5.69
C GLU A 18 13.05 7.96 -5.96
N ASP A 19 13.72 6.81 -5.98
CA ASP A 19 15.17 6.69 -6.22
C ASP A 19 16.01 7.64 -5.33
N GLY A 20 15.59 7.77 -4.06
CA GLY A 20 16.21 8.61 -3.04
C GLY A 20 15.76 10.07 -3.03
N ALA A 21 15.03 10.55 -4.04
CA ALA A 21 14.51 11.91 -4.10
C ALA A 21 13.12 12.00 -3.46
N PRO A 22 12.80 13.07 -2.70
CA PRO A 22 11.47 13.25 -2.12
C PRO A 22 10.41 13.39 -3.23
N LEU A 23 9.40 12.51 -3.19
CA LEU A 23 8.31 12.47 -4.16
C LEU A 23 7.04 13.11 -3.56
N LEU A 24 6.59 12.60 -2.41
CA LEU A 24 5.34 13.03 -1.77
C LEU A 24 5.28 12.63 -0.30
N VAL A 25 4.20 13.05 0.37
CA VAL A 25 3.88 12.62 1.73
C VAL A 25 2.52 11.94 1.73
N LEU A 26 2.47 10.74 2.31
CA LEU A 26 1.24 10.04 2.64
C LEU A 26 0.83 10.44 4.06
N GLU A 27 -0.35 11.02 4.21
CA GLU A 27 -0.90 11.37 5.51
C GLU A 27 -2.27 10.72 5.72
N LYS A 28 -2.44 10.03 6.85
CA LYS A 28 -3.73 9.44 7.23
C LYS A 28 -4.66 10.52 7.76
N LYS A 29 -5.85 10.64 7.16
CA LYS A 29 -6.83 11.66 7.57
C LYS A 29 -7.78 11.12 8.65
N GLY A 30 -7.52 11.50 9.90
CA GLY A 30 -8.44 11.26 11.03
C GLY A 30 -8.66 9.77 11.36
N TRP A 31 -9.92 9.42 11.71
CA TRP A 31 -10.33 8.05 12.06
C TRP A 31 -10.72 7.19 10.85
N ARG A 32 -10.69 7.76 9.63
CA ARG A 32 -11.03 7.06 8.40
C ARG A 32 -9.88 6.16 7.96
N SER A 33 -10.22 4.99 7.43
CA SER A 33 -9.30 4.00 6.88
C SER A 33 -8.81 4.41 5.48
N GLY A 34 -8.06 5.52 5.39
CA GLY A 34 -7.56 6.04 4.13
C GLY A 34 -6.39 7.02 4.28
N VAL A 35 -5.73 7.32 3.16
CA VAL A 35 -4.64 8.30 3.06
C VAL A 35 -4.85 9.21 1.87
N GLU A 36 -4.40 10.45 1.97
CA GLU A 36 -4.35 11.38 0.85
C GLU A 36 -2.89 11.65 0.48
N TYR A 37 -2.64 11.91 -0.80
CA TYR A 37 -1.36 12.42 -1.28
C TYR A 37 -1.54 13.40 -2.42
N THR A 38 -0.54 14.24 -2.62
CA THR A 38 -0.42 15.09 -3.80
C THR A 38 0.80 14.64 -4.58
N LEU A 39 0.63 14.37 -5.87
CA LEU A 39 1.69 14.00 -6.81
C LEU A 39 1.61 14.95 -8.00
N ASP A 40 2.71 15.65 -8.30
CA ASP A 40 2.78 16.65 -9.38
C ASP A 40 1.65 17.68 -9.35
N GLY A 41 1.29 18.16 -8.14
CA GLY A 41 0.21 19.12 -7.93
C GLY A 41 -1.21 18.53 -8.06
N THR A 42 -1.35 17.24 -8.36
CA THR A 42 -2.64 16.55 -8.42
C THR A 42 -2.92 15.84 -7.11
N ALA A 43 -4.10 16.11 -6.54
CA ALA A 43 -4.56 15.44 -5.32
C ALA A 43 -5.18 14.07 -5.63
N TYR A 44 -4.76 13.07 -4.85
CA TYR A 44 -5.27 11.71 -4.89
C TYR A 44 -5.73 11.29 -3.51
N GLU A 45 -6.84 10.56 -3.46
CA GLU A 45 -7.41 10.00 -2.24
C GLU A 45 -7.44 8.47 -2.32
N VAL A 46 -6.89 7.83 -1.30
CA VAL A 46 -6.97 6.39 -1.08
C VAL A 46 -7.94 6.14 0.04
N ARG A 47 -9.06 5.49 -0.25
CA ARG A 47 -10.12 5.22 0.73
C ARG A 47 -10.40 3.73 0.84
N SER A 48 -10.55 3.21 2.06
CA SER A 48 -11.11 1.87 2.22
C SER A 48 -12.63 1.92 2.09
N THR A 49 -13.21 1.00 1.32
CA THR A 49 -14.66 0.92 1.06
C THR A 49 -15.36 -0.10 1.96
N TRP A 50 -14.63 -1.06 2.53
CA TRP A 50 -15.12 -2.14 3.40
C TRP A 50 -14.18 -2.35 4.60
N THR A 51 -14.26 -3.49 5.31
CA THR A 51 -13.47 -3.90 6.49
C THR A 51 -11.94 -3.99 6.29
N GLY A 52 -11.33 -3.09 5.53
CA GLY A 52 -9.89 -3.04 5.26
C GLY A 52 -9.40 -4.02 4.19
N SER A 53 -10.30 -4.68 3.45
CA SER A 53 -9.96 -5.59 2.34
C SER A 53 -10.15 -4.99 0.94
N HIS A 54 -10.81 -3.83 0.86
CA HIS A 54 -11.07 -3.11 -0.38
C HIS A 54 -10.64 -1.66 -0.24
N TYR A 55 -9.93 -1.15 -1.23
CA TYR A 55 -9.48 0.24 -1.28
C TYR A 55 -9.72 0.81 -2.67
N ALA A 56 -10.13 2.06 -2.75
CA ALA A 56 -10.28 2.79 -4.00
C ALA A 56 -9.29 3.96 -4.03
N LEU A 57 -8.73 4.20 -5.20
CA LEU A 57 -7.94 5.38 -5.55
C LEU A 57 -8.81 6.32 -6.38
N SER A 58 -8.98 7.54 -5.88
CA SER A 58 -9.76 8.58 -6.57
C SER A 58 -8.91 9.81 -6.85
N ARG A 59 -9.20 10.47 -7.96
CA ARG A 59 -8.71 11.79 -8.32
C ARG A 59 -9.92 12.72 -8.45
N GLY A 60 -10.14 13.56 -7.44
CA GLY A 60 -11.42 14.25 -7.27
C GLY A 60 -12.55 13.24 -7.12
N ASP A 61 -13.64 13.42 -7.87
CA ASP A 61 -14.81 12.52 -7.86
C ASP A 61 -14.66 11.27 -8.76
N THR A 62 -13.51 11.08 -9.42
CA THR A 62 -13.29 9.98 -10.34
C THR A 62 -12.45 8.89 -9.70
N GLU A 63 -13.00 7.67 -9.58
CA GLU A 63 -12.22 6.48 -9.25
C GLU A 63 -11.35 6.06 -10.45
N ILE A 64 -10.06 5.89 -10.21
CA ILE A 64 -9.08 5.54 -11.26
C ILE A 64 -8.48 4.15 -11.05
N ALA A 65 -8.58 3.59 -9.84
CA ALA A 65 -8.20 2.22 -9.53
C ALA A 65 -8.89 1.74 -8.26
N HIS A 66 -9.04 0.44 -8.09
CA HIS A 66 -9.38 -0.16 -6.81
C HIS A 66 -8.56 -1.43 -6.56
N ALA A 67 -8.36 -1.73 -5.30
CA ALA A 67 -7.65 -2.92 -4.84
C ALA A 67 -8.60 -3.82 -4.06
N ASP A 68 -8.60 -5.10 -4.38
CA ASP A 68 -9.51 -6.10 -3.84
C ASP A 68 -8.77 -7.19 -3.07
N ARG A 69 -9.44 -7.76 -2.07
CA ARG A 69 -8.96 -8.89 -1.27
C ARG A 69 -7.63 -8.59 -0.54
N ILE A 70 -7.39 -7.33 -0.20
CA ILE A 70 -6.23 -6.92 0.59
C ILE A 70 -6.15 -7.72 1.89
N GLY A 71 -4.94 -8.17 2.23
CA GLY A 71 -4.68 -9.03 3.39
C GLY A 71 -4.82 -10.54 3.12
N ARG A 72 -5.32 -10.95 1.96
CA ARG A 72 -5.37 -12.36 1.55
C ARG A 72 -4.04 -12.80 0.92
N LYS A 73 -3.90 -14.11 0.67
CA LYS A 73 -2.70 -14.66 0.00
C LYS A 73 -2.52 -14.07 -1.40
N HIS A 74 -3.63 -13.90 -2.12
CA HIS A 74 -3.69 -13.26 -3.43
C HIS A 74 -4.65 -12.08 -3.36
N TRP A 75 -4.25 -10.99 -3.97
CA TRP A 75 -5.03 -9.75 -4.08
C TRP A 75 -4.68 -9.07 -5.39
N SER A 76 -5.50 -8.12 -5.82
CA SER A 76 -5.29 -7.46 -7.09
C SER A 76 -5.64 -5.99 -7.04
N VAL A 77 -5.19 -5.28 -8.07
CA VAL A 77 -5.50 -3.88 -8.33
C VAL A 77 -6.05 -3.78 -9.74
N THR A 78 -7.28 -3.33 -9.85
CA THR A 78 -7.97 -3.14 -11.12
C THR A 78 -7.95 -1.66 -11.47
N THR A 79 -7.62 -1.36 -12.71
CA THR A 79 -7.73 -0.04 -13.33
C THR A 79 -8.56 -0.14 -14.61
N PRO A 80 -8.96 0.97 -15.22
CA PRO A 80 -9.57 0.96 -16.55
C PRO A 80 -8.65 0.36 -17.64
N GLU A 81 -7.34 0.31 -17.41
CA GLU A 81 -6.33 -0.13 -18.37
C GLU A 81 -5.93 -1.60 -18.19
N GLY A 82 -6.20 -2.20 -17.01
CA GLY A 82 -5.88 -3.59 -16.74
C GLY A 82 -5.91 -3.97 -15.26
N GLU A 83 -5.51 -5.21 -14.99
CA GLU A 83 -5.43 -5.75 -13.63
C GLU A 83 -3.98 -6.11 -13.27
N TYR A 84 -3.57 -5.78 -12.06
CA TYR A 84 -2.26 -6.12 -11.49
C TYR A 84 -2.45 -7.11 -10.35
N HIS A 85 -1.77 -8.26 -10.43
CA HIS A 85 -1.91 -9.32 -9.44
C HIS A 85 -0.76 -9.30 -8.43
N PHE A 86 -1.12 -9.44 -7.16
CA PHE A 86 -0.17 -9.47 -6.07
C PHE A 86 -0.37 -10.71 -5.22
N ARG A 87 0.72 -11.19 -4.63
CA ARG A 87 0.67 -12.29 -3.68
C ARG A 87 1.55 -12.06 -2.48
N ARG A 88 1.13 -12.57 -1.34
CA ARG A 88 1.99 -12.64 -0.16
C ARG A 88 2.92 -13.84 -0.28
N ARG A 89 4.23 -13.62 -0.21
CA ARG A 89 5.25 -14.68 -0.35
C ARG A 89 5.16 -15.74 0.75
N SER A 90 4.83 -15.33 1.99
CA SER A 90 4.70 -16.25 3.12
C SER A 90 3.74 -15.71 4.18
N VAL A 91 3.09 -16.58 4.95
CA VAL A 91 2.32 -16.18 6.15
C VAL A 91 3.18 -15.47 7.20
N TRP A 92 4.47 -15.78 7.26
CA TRP A 92 5.41 -15.20 8.22
C TRP A 92 6.11 -13.95 7.72
N LYS A 93 6.23 -13.78 6.40
CA LYS A 93 6.82 -12.59 5.78
C LYS A 93 5.72 -11.69 5.26
N SER A 94 5.74 -10.45 5.71
CA SER A 94 4.74 -9.45 5.31
C SER A 94 4.93 -8.96 3.87
N ASP A 95 5.99 -9.38 3.18
CA ASP A 95 6.36 -9.01 1.82
C ASP A 95 5.27 -9.38 0.79
N GLN A 96 5.03 -8.48 -0.15
CA GLN A 96 4.08 -8.63 -1.25
C GLN A 96 4.84 -8.69 -2.56
N GLU A 97 4.59 -9.70 -3.38
CA GLU A 97 5.18 -9.85 -4.71
C GLU A 97 4.17 -9.42 -5.76
N TRP A 98 4.62 -8.66 -6.75
CA TRP A 98 3.86 -8.40 -7.97
C TRP A 98 4.14 -9.53 -8.96
N VAL A 99 3.09 -10.16 -9.46
CA VAL A 99 3.15 -11.30 -10.37
C VAL A 99 2.33 -11.03 -11.63
N PRO A 100 2.72 -11.57 -12.79
CA PRO A 100 1.95 -11.39 -14.02
C PRO A 100 0.59 -12.11 -13.94
N ASP A 101 0.52 -13.19 -13.18
CA ASP A 101 -0.68 -13.99 -12.92
C ASP A 101 -0.55 -14.64 -11.52
N PRO A 102 -1.66 -14.92 -10.80
CA PRO A 102 -1.61 -15.53 -9.47
C PRO A 102 -0.78 -16.81 -9.36
N ASP A 103 -0.71 -17.62 -10.42
CA ASP A 103 -0.01 -18.91 -10.44
C ASP A 103 1.44 -18.83 -10.97
N ALA A 104 1.90 -17.64 -11.37
CA ALA A 104 3.23 -17.45 -11.93
C ALA A 104 4.33 -17.76 -10.91
N SER A 105 5.40 -18.46 -11.32
CA SER A 105 6.53 -18.76 -10.43
C SER A 105 7.40 -17.53 -10.14
N THR A 106 7.59 -16.66 -11.14
CA THR A 106 8.49 -15.50 -11.06
C THR A 106 7.71 -14.21 -10.78
N ALA A 107 8.21 -13.43 -9.82
CA ALA A 107 7.72 -12.09 -9.53
C ALA A 107 8.37 -11.04 -10.45
N LEU A 108 7.59 -10.06 -10.89
CA LEU A 108 8.05 -8.90 -11.68
C LEU A 108 8.62 -7.80 -10.78
N GLY A 109 8.23 -7.81 -9.51
CA GLY A 109 8.62 -6.83 -8.52
C GLY A 109 8.01 -7.17 -7.16
N GLY A 110 8.08 -6.24 -6.22
CA GLY A 110 7.50 -6.46 -4.90
C GLY A 110 7.65 -5.29 -3.95
N ILE A 111 6.96 -5.43 -2.83
CA ILE A 111 6.92 -4.49 -1.73
C ILE A 111 7.35 -5.24 -0.48
N ARG A 112 8.40 -4.72 0.17
CA ARG A 112 8.98 -5.31 1.38
C ARG A 112 9.13 -4.24 2.45
N ARG A 113 9.17 -4.67 3.71
CA ARG A 113 9.55 -3.75 4.80
C ARG A 113 11.05 -3.54 4.77
N THR A 114 11.49 -2.31 4.95
CA THR A 114 12.92 -1.94 4.95
C THR A 114 13.24 -1.16 6.20
N GLY A 115 13.92 -1.77 7.16
CA GLY A 115 14.37 -1.09 8.38
C GLY A 115 13.96 -1.78 9.67
N THR A 116 14.53 -1.28 10.77
CA THR A 116 14.27 -1.73 12.15
C THR A 116 13.03 -1.07 12.75
N TRP A 117 12.58 0.06 12.19
CA TRP A 117 11.37 0.75 12.63
C TRP A 117 10.12 0.17 11.95
N ARG A 118 9.09 -0.14 12.73
CA ARG A 118 7.73 -0.43 12.22
C ARG A 118 7.19 0.72 11.34
N GLY A 119 7.18 0.49 10.03
CA GLY A 119 6.44 1.33 9.09
C GLY A 119 7.19 1.68 7.82
N ASP A 120 8.48 1.39 7.77
CA ASP A 120 9.29 1.67 6.58
C ASP A 120 9.15 0.54 5.55
N ALA A 121 9.15 0.92 4.28
CA ALA A 121 8.89 0.02 3.17
C ALA A 121 9.63 0.45 1.91
N GLU A 122 9.92 -0.53 1.07
CA GLU A 122 10.49 -0.33 -0.27
C GLU A 122 9.61 -1.09 -1.27
N ALA A 123 9.25 -0.40 -2.35
CA ALA A 123 8.44 -0.92 -3.45
C ALA A 123 9.22 -0.82 -4.76
N GLN A 124 9.42 -1.98 -5.38
CA GLN A 124 10.01 -2.15 -6.70
C GLN A 124 8.90 -2.61 -7.65
N LEU A 125 8.32 -1.67 -8.40
CA LEU A 125 7.17 -1.90 -9.27
C LEU A 125 7.47 -1.37 -10.71
N PRO A 126 8.38 -2.02 -11.45
CA PRO A 126 8.83 -1.50 -12.74
C PRO A 126 7.70 -1.48 -13.78
N GLY A 127 7.47 -0.34 -14.41
CA GLY A 127 6.44 -0.19 -15.45
C GLY A 127 5.01 0.02 -14.92
N ILE A 128 4.82 0.06 -13.60
CA ILE A 128 3.57 0.55 -13.00
C ILE A 128 3.61 2.09 -12.97
N PRO A 129 2.59 2.80 -13.47
CA PRO A 129 2.54 4.27 -13.39
C PRO A 129 2.70 4.78 -11.94
N THR A 130 3.45 5.87 -11.74
CA THR A 130 3.77 6.40 -10.40
C THR A 130 2.55 6.60 -9.49
N PRO A 131 1.41 7.18 -9.95
CA PRO A 131 0.22 7.30 -9.10
C PRO A 131 -0.28 5.94 -8.60
N LEU A 132 -0.24 4.92 -9.47
CA LEU A 132 -0.67 3.57 -9.14
C LEU A 132 0.32 2.91 -8.19
N ALA A 133 1.63 3.03 -8.44
CA ALA A 133 2.67 2.47 -7.58
C ALA A 133 2.58 3.03 -6.14
N VAL A 134 2.31 4.33 -6.00
CA VAL A 134 2.07 4.99 -4.70
C VAL A 134 0.81 4.43 -4.02
N PHE A 135 -0.28 4.24 -4.76
CA PHE A 135 -1.50 3.62 -4.24
C PHE A 135 -1.26 2.20 -3.72
N VAL A 136 -0.59 1.34 -4.50
CA VAL A 136 -0.25 -0.02 -4.10
C VAL A 136 0.58 -0.01 -2.80
N LEU A 137 1.58 0.85 -2.72
CA LEU A 137 2.41 1.04 -1.52
C LEU A 137 1.57 1.47 -0.31
N ALA A 138 0.70 2.47 -0.48
CA ALA A 138 -0.19 2.98 0.56
C ALA A 138 -1.13 1.89 1.12
N VAL A 139 -1.75 1.10 0.24
CA VAL A 139 -2.65 0.00 0.62
C VAL A 139 -1.92 -1.07 1.41
N VAL A 140 -0.69 -1.43 1.02
CA VAL A 140 0.14 -2.40 1.74
C VAL A 140 0.57 -1.88 3.12
N LEU A 141 0.94 -0.59 3.22
CA LEU A 141 1.24 0.05 4.50
C LEU A 141 0.03 0.04 5.45
N LEU A 142 -1.16 0.38 4.94
CA LEU A 142 -2.41 0.36 5.71
C LEU A 142 -2.78 -1.05 6.15
N MET A 143 -2.66 -2.05 5.26
CA MET A 143 -2.85 -3.46 5.59
C MET A 143 -1.95 -3.90 6.75
N TRP A 144 -0.68 -3.51 6.71
CA TRP A 144 0.29 -3.81 7.75
C TRP A 144 -0.01 -3.11 9.09
N GLU A 145 -0.49 -1.87 9.04
CA GLU A 145 -0.94 -1.15 10.23
C GLU A 145 -2.12 -1.87 10.90
N GLN A 146 -3.12 -2.26 10.11
CA GLN A 146 -4.31 -2.98 10.59
C GLN A 146 -3.95 -4.33 11.21
N ALA A 147 -3.06 -5.10 10.56
CA ALA A 147 -2.57 -6.37 11.10
C ALA A 147 -1.84 -6.19 12.44
N ALA A 148 -1.05 -5.11 12.58
CA ALA A 148 -0.36 -4.80 13.82
C ALA A 148 -1.32 -4.39 14.95
N ALA A 149 -2.34 -3.59 14.65
CA ALA A 149 -3.36 -3.18 15.62
C ALA A 149 -4.18 -4.37 16.14
N ALA A 150 -4.57 -5.30 15.25
CA ALA A 150 -5.29 -6.51 15.62
C ALA A 150 -4.48 -7.43 16.56
N ALA A 151 -3.16 -7.56 16.34
CA ALA A 151 -2.29 -8.36 17.20
C ALA A 151 -2.21 -7.79 18.64
N THR A 152 -2.18 -6.46 18.79
CA THR A 152 -2.18 -5.81 20.11
C THR A 152 -3.53 -5.96 20.83
N ALA A 153 -4.64 -5.87 20.11
CA ALA A 153 -5.97 -6.09 20.68
C ALA A 153 -6.16 -7.54 21.18
N GLY A 154 -5.64 -8.53 20.44
CA GLY A 154 -5.64 -9.92 20.88
C GLY A 154 -4.82 -10.16 22.15
N ALA A 155 -3.64 -9.52 22.25
CA ALA A 155 -2.77 -9.64 23.42
C ALA A 155 -3.34 -8.95 24.68
N ALA A 156 -4.12 -7.88 24.52
CA ALA A 156 -4.81 -7.21 25.64
C ALA A 156 -6.07 -7.96 26.10
N SER A 157 -6.52 -8.96 25.34
CA SER A 157 -7.70 -9.79 25.63
C SER A 157 -7.32 -11.18 26.14
N SER A 158 -6.04 -11.41 26.47
CA SER A 158 -5.47 -12.69 26.91
C SER A 158 -5.11 -12.69 28.39
#